data_AF-A0AAU7UUN9-F1
#
_entry.id   AF-A0AAU7UUN9-F1
#
_cell.length_a   1.000
_cell.length_b   1.000
_cell.length_c   1.000
_cell.angle_alpha   90.00
_cell.angle_beta   90.00
_cell.angle_gamma   90.00
#
_symmetry.space_group_name_H-M   'P 1'
#
loop_
_entity.id
_entity.type
_entity.pdbx_description
1 polymer ?
#
loop_
_entity_poly.entity_id
_entity_poly.type
_entity_poly.pdbx_seq_one_letter_code
_entity_poly.pdbx_strand_id
1 'polypeptide(L)'
;MPRPDPDVSVPHEVDFQHIPTGGFFAECTQPNRAAAEAFALDKLVELGEDPDEAAPAVALAGYTAADARTYAVRIYPTTPPRRTTPGDGHDSTRET
;
A
#
# COMPACT_ATOMS: atom_id res chain seq x y z
N MET A 1 22.90 21.29 2.68
CA MET A 1 21.48 20.87 2.79
C MET A 1 21.46 19.38 3.05
N PRO A 2 21.14 18.90 4.26
CA PRO A 2 20.87 17.48 4.45
C PRO A 2 19.61 17.12 3.64
N ARG A 3 19.66 15.99 2.92
CA ARG A 3 18.50 15.45 2.20
C ARG A 3 17.43 15.14 3.26
N PRO A 4 16.13 15.41 3.00
CA PRO A 4 15.09 14.95 3.92
C PRO A 4 15.27 13.45 4.15
N ASP A 5 15.24 13.04 5.41
CA ASP A 5 15.38 11.65 5.81
C ASP A 5 14.40 10.79 4.98
N PRO A 6 14.82 9.65 4.41
CA PRO A 6 13.91 8.76 3.69
C PRO A 6 12.85 8.10 4.60
N ASP A 7 12.85 8.43 5.89
CA ASP A 7 11.91 7.95 6.90
C ASP A 7 10.70 8.88 7.04
N VAL A 8 9.99 9.10 5.93
CA VAL A 8 8.54 9.27 6.06
C VAL A 8 7.98 7.85 6.12
N SER A 9 7.83 7.35 7.35
CA SER A 9 7.06 6.16 7.72
C SER A 9 5.58 6.31 7.28
N VAL A 10 5.35 6.35 5.97
CA VAL A 10 4.02 6.35 5.37
C VAL A 10 3.56 4.90 5.36
N PRO A 11 2.48 4.56 6.06
CA PRO A 11 1.96 3.21 6.00
C PRO A 11 1.57 2.86 4.56
N HIS A 12 1.73 1.60 4.16
CA HIS A 12 1.37 1.11 2.84
C HIS A 12 0.35 -0.01 2.97
N GLU A 13 -0.73 0.09 2.22
CA GLU A 13 -1.67 -1.01 2.02
C GLU A 13 -1.07 -2.00 1.01
N VAL A 14 -1.29 -3.28 1.29
CA VAL A 14 -0.92 -4.43 0.46
C VAL A 14 -2.19 -5.21 0.14
N ASP A 15 -2.55 -5.24 -1.13
CA ASP A 15 -3.68 -6.05 -1.62
C ASP A 15 -3.20 -7.19 -2.50
N PHE A 16 -3.84 -8.35 -2.35
CA PHE A 16 -3.60 -9.52 -3.21
C PHE A 16 -4.83 -9.87 -4.03
N GLN A 17 -4.59 -10.22 -5.28
CA GLN A 17 -5.59 -10.69 -6.22
C GLN A 17 -5.23 -12.08 -6.72
N HIS A 18 -6.21 -12.98 -6.81
CA HIS A 18 -6.07 -14.25 -7.51
C HIS A 18 -6.44 -14.07 -8.98
N ILE A 19 -5.44 -14.02 -9.86
CA ILE A 19 -5.56 -13.65 -11.27
C ILE A 19 -6.63 -14.48 -12.01
N PRO A 20 -6.66 -15.83 -11.91
CA PRO A 20 -7.63 -16.64 -12.64
C PRO A 20 -9.10 -16.31 -12.33
N THR A 21 -9.37 -15.88 -11.10
CA THR A 21 -10.75 -15.55 -10.65
C THR A 21 -11.03 -14.06 -10.62
N GLY A 22 -9.99 -13.23 -10.70
CA GLY A 22 -10.06 -11.78 -10.47
C GLY A 22 -10.37 -11.37 -9.02
N GLY A 23 -10.52 -12.30 -8.08
CA GLY A 23 -10.93 -12.02 -6.71
C GLY A 23 -9.82 -11.48 -5.83
N PHE A 24 -10.12 -10.42 -5.06
CA PHE A 24 -9.25 -9.90 -3.99
C PHE A 24 -9.53 -10.66 -2.69
N PHE A 25 -8.49 -10.97 -1.93
CA PHE A 25 -8.65 -11.87 -0.78
C PHE A 25 -7.83 -11.52 0.47
N ALA A 26 -6.94 -10.53 0.40
CA ALA A 26 -6.20 -10.04 1.55
C ALA A 26 -5.84 -8.57 1.37
N GLU A 27 -6.06 -7.79 2.44
CA GLU A 27 -5.65 -6.39 2.61
C GLU A 27 -4.90 -6.30 3.94
N CYS A 28 -3.71 -5.71 3.94
CA CYS A 28 -2.93 -5.47 5.16
C CYS A 28 -2.21 -4.13 5.06
N THR A 29 -2.18 -3.36 6.15
CA THR A 29 -1.37 -2.15 6.24
C THR A 29 -0.04 -2.45 6.92
N GLN A 30 1.05 -2.11 6.23
CA GLN A 30 2.42 -2.23 6.70
C GLN A 30 2.99 -0.84 7.03
N PRO A 31 3.92 -0.73 8.01
CA PRO A 31 4.35 0.56 8.54
C PRO A 31 5.11 1.44 7.52
N ASN A 32 5.71 0.82 6.51
CA ASN A 32 6.42 1.49 5.43
C ASN A 32 6.50 0.57 4.20
N ARG A 33 7.03 1.11 3.09
CA ARG A 33 7.18 0.38 1.83
C ARG A 33 8.04 -0.88 1.97
N ALA A 34 9.15 -0.82 2.69
CA ALA A 34 10.05 -1.97 2.83
C ALA A 34 9.39 -3.12 3.60
N ALA A 35 8.64 -2.82 4.66
CA ALA A 35 7.84 -3.80 5.38
C ALA A 35 6.71 -4.38 4.52
N ALA A 36 6.10 -3.54 3.67
CA ALA A 36 5.10 -3.96 2.70
C ALA A 36 5.64 -4.95 1.68
N GLU A 37 6.82 -4.67 1.11
CA GLU A 37 7.47 -5.56 0.15
C GLU A 37 7.90 -6.89 0.79
N ALA A 38 8.49 -6.85 1.98
CA ALA A 38 8.88 -8.07 2.70
C ALA A 38 7.67 -8.97 3.01
N PHE A 39 6.58 -8.37 3.52
CA PHE A 39 5.33 -9.10 3.79
C PHE A 39 4.70 -9.65 2.50
N ALA A 40 4.68 -8.84 1.43
CA ALA A 40 4.13 -9.25 0.14
C ALA A 40 4.87 -10.46 -0.45
N LEU A 41 6.20 -10.42 -0.44
CA LEU A 41 7.02 -11.50 -0.96
C LEU A 41 6.82 -12.80 -0.18
N ASP A 42 6.89 -12.72 1.16
CA ASP A 42 6.65 -13.88 2.03
C ASP A 42 5.27 -14.49 1.75
N LYS A 43 4.24 -13.66 1.64
CA LYS A 43 2.88 -14.14 1.39
C LYS A 43 2.70 -14.80 0.02
N LEU A 44 3.30 -14.25 -1.03
CA LEU A 44 3.25 -14.85 -2.37
C LEU A 44 3.93 -16.23 -2.37
N VAL A 45 5.07 -16.37 -1.70
CA VAL A 45 5.78 -17.65 -1.56
C VAL A 45 4.96 -18.65 -0.74
N GLU A 46 4.32 -18.23 0.35
CA GLU A 46 3.40 -19.08 1.12
C GLU A 46 2.23 -19.61 0.26
N LEU A 47 1.77 -18.82 -0.71
CA LEU A 47 0.69 -19.17 -1.64
C LEU A 47 1.17 -20.05 -2.82
N GLY A 48 2.48 -20.32 -2.90
CA GLY A 48 3.08 -21.20 -3.91
C GLY A 48 3.63 -20.48 -5.14
N GLU A 49 3.79 -19.15 -5.11
CA GLU A 49 4.53 -18.42 -6.14
C GLU A 49 6.03 -18.74 -6.08
N ASP A 50 6.69 -18.64 -7.24
CA ASP A 50 8.14 -18.75 -7.31
C ASP A 50 8.79 -17.45 -6.80
N PRO A 51 9.78 -17.51 -5.89
CA PRO A 51 10.39 -16.30 -5.32
C PRO A 51 11.12 -15.43 -6.37
N ASP A 52 11.69 -16.03 -7.43
CA ASP A 52 12.37 -15.29 -8.50
C ASP A 52 11.38 -14.56 -9.42
N GLU A 53 10.13 -15.05 -9.51
CA GLU A 53 9.02 -14.36 -10.20
C GLU A 53 8.29 -13.35 -9.28
N ALA A 54 8.13 -13.67 -8.00
CA ALA A 54 7.43 -12.83 -7.03
C ALA A 54 8.21 -11.57 -6.64
N ALA A 55 9.54 -11.67 -6.47
CA ALA A 55 10.38 -10.52 -6.11
C ALA A 55 10.29 -9.34 -7.08
N PRO A 56 10.42 -9.51 -8.43
CA PRO A 56 10.25 -8.40 -9.36
C PRO A 56 8.82 -7.87 -9.39
N ALA A 57 7.79 -8.72 -9.23
CA ALA A 57 6.40 -8.28 -9.15
C ALA A 57 6.19 -7.34 -7.95
N VAL A 58 6.67 -7.72 -6.77
CA VAL A 58 6.61 -6.91 -5.54
C VAL A 58 7.32 -5.57 -5.71
N ALA A 59 8.52 -5.57 -6.33
CA ALA A 59 9.27 -4.33 -6.57
C ALA A 59 8.54 -3.36 -7.53
N LEU A 60 7.79 -3.90 -8.49
CA LEU A 60 7.01 -3.12 -9.46
C LEU A 60 5.62 -2.71 -8.94
N ALA A 61 5.14 -3.36 -7.88
CA ALA A 61 3.80 -3.13 -7.35
C ALA A 61 3.61 -1.68 -6.88
N GLY A 62 2.44 -1.12 -7.19
CA GLY A 62 2.12 0.27 -6.91
C GLY A 62 0.62 0.45 -6.73
N TYR A 63 0.10 1.59 -7.19
CA TYR A 63 -1.35 1.79 -7.33
C TYR A 63 -1.96 0.81 -8.34
N THR A 64 -1.19 0.35 -9.32
CA THR A 64 -1.54 -0.75 -10.24
C THR A 64 -1.04 -2.08 -9.68
N ALA A 65 -1.79 -3.15 -9.94
CA ALA A 65 -1.36 -4.49 -9.61
C ALA A 65 -0.16 -4.87 -10.48
N ALA A 66 0.80 -5.57 -9.87
CA ALA A 66 1.87 -6.25 -10.57
C ALA A 66 1.67 -7.75 -10.44
N ASP A 67 1.68 -8.43 -11.57
CA ASP A 67 1.43 -9.85 -11.66
C ASP A 67 2.70 -10.62 -11.32
N ALA A 68 2.60 -11.60 -10.42
CA ALA A 68 3.54 -12.71 -10.37
C ALA A 68 3.07 -13.75 -11.39
N ARG A 69 2.74 -14.98 -10.98
CA ARG A 69 2.21 -16.01 -11.90
C ARG A 69 0.72 -16.25 -11.77
N THR A 70 0.27 -16.59 -10.58
CA THR A 70 -1.13 -16.93 -10.25
C THR A 70 -1.79 -15.82 -9.43
N TYR A 71 -0.97 -15.10 -8.66
CA TYR A 71 -1.39 -13.98 -7.84
C TYR A 71 -0.76 -12.67 -8.32
N ALA A 72 -1.49 -11.58 -8.11
CA ALA A 72 -1.00 -10.22 -8.32
C ALA A 72 -1.03 -9.45 -7.01
N VAL A 73 -0.15 -8.45 -6.89
CA VAL A 73 0.00 -7.65 -5.69
C VAL A 73 -0.05 -6.15 -6.00
N ARG A 74 -0.70 -5.39 -5.12
CA ARG A 74 -0.68 -3.92 -5.11
C ARG A 74 -0.06 -3.46 -3.82
N ILE A 75 0.82 -2.46 -3.89
CA ILE A 75 1.45 -1.86 -2.72
C ILE A 75 1.39 -0.35 -2.89
N TYR A 76 0.58 0.34 -2.09
CA TYR A 76 0.36 1.77 -2.25
C TYR A 76 0.30 2.47 -0.90
N PRO A 77 0.76 3.73 -0.81
CA PRO A 77 0.73 4.45 0.45
C PRO A 77 -0.73 4.66 0.86
N THR A 78 -1.01 4.42 2.14
CA THR A 78 -2.28 4.83 2.71
C THR A 78 -2.28 6.35 2.73
N THR A 79 -3.39 6.96 2.32
CA THR A 79 -3.53 8.40 2.54
C THR A 79 -3.66 8.55 4.06
N PRO A 80 -2.73 9.23 4.76
CA PRO A 80 -2.94 9.48 6.17
C PRO A 80 -4.28 10.20 6.30
N PRO A 81 -5.11 9.89 7.31
CA PRO A 81 -6.35 10.64 7.51
C PRO A 81 -5.99 12.12 7.50
N ARG A 82 -6.72 12.89 6.67
CA ARG A 82 -6.55 14.33 6.56
C ARG A 82 -6.48 14.84 8.00
N ARG A 83 -5.37 15.45 8.42
CA ARG A 83 -5.35 16.18 9.68
C ARG A 83 -6.48 17.20 9.55
N THR A 84 -7.60 16.96 10.22
CA THR A 84 -8.60 17.99 10.46
C THR A 84 -7.87 19.02 11.30
N THR A 85 -7.35 20.06 10.67
CA THR A 85 -6.96 21.27 11.38
C THR A 85 -8.21 21.72 12.12
N PRO A 86 -8.23 21.73 13.46
CA PRO A 86 -9.33 22.35 14.18
C PRO A 86 -9.15 23.85 13.98
N GLY A 87 -9.83 24.44 13.00
CA GLY A 87 -9.59 25.84 12.67
C GLY A 87 -10.29 26.47 11.47
N ASP A 88 -11.19 25.77 10.76
CA ASP A 88 -12.10 26.43 9.81
C ASP A 88 -13.54 26.43 10.37
N GLY A 89 -13.64 26.99 11.58
CA GLY A 89 -14.90 27.56 12.04
C GLY A 89 -15.11 28.86 11.29
N HIS A 90 -15.70 28.76 10.10
CA HIS A 90 -16.22 29.93 9.41
C HIS A 90 -17.40 30.43 10.24
N ASP A 91 -17.14 31.43 11.10
CA ASP A 91 -18.15 32.23 11.76
C ASP A 91 -18.97 32.92 10.66
N SER A 92 -20.06 32.28 10.26
CA SER A 92 -21.18 32.94 9.61
C SER A 92 -22.19 33.24 10.68
N THR A 93 -21.91 34.29 11.45
CA THR A 93 -22.94 35.07 12.12
C THR A 93 -23.89 35.59 11.03
N ARG A 94 -24.99 34.86 10.83
CA ARG A 94 -26.18 35.41 10.18
C ARG A 94 -26.91 36.26 11.23
N GLU A 95 -27.07 37.53 10.89
CA GLU A 95 -27.91 38.49 11.56
C GLU A 95 -29.33 37.96 11.78
N THR A 96 -29.92 38.30 12.92
CA THR A 96 -31.30 38.81 12.98
C THR A 96 -31.44 39.75 14.16
#